data_AF-A0A4V3YZP9-F1
#
_entry.id   AF-A0A4V3YZP9-F1
#
_cell.length_a   1.000
_cell.length_b   1.000
_cell.length_c   1.000
_cell.angle_alpha   90.00
_cell.angle_beta   90.00
_cell.angle_gamma   90.00
#
_symmetry.space_group_name_H-M   'P 1'
#
loop_
_entity.id
_entity.type
_entity.pdbx_description
1 polymer ?
#
loop_
_entity_poly.entity_id
_entity_poly.type
_entity_poly.pdbx_seq_one_letter_code
_entity_poly.pdbx_strand_id
1 'polypeptide(L)'
;MNTLFIITTVGLAALSATLFFKLKKARAERIALTEKLSLVQSQLAKLQPPQISHTSVEEPLEGIDYFKSHKDKLMFLLLEVDGKRRNQLLGITANMYEDSQAAKKWYKSLSMQVHPDKNPGNENAAKAFDKLNELYTMMTL
;
A
#
# COMPACT_ATOMS: atom_id res chain seq x y z
N MET A 1 -25.35 -57.04 -40.29
CA MET A 1 -24.32 -56.34 -39.49
C MET A 1 -24.72 -54.91 -39.05
N ASN A 2 -26.01 -54.51 -39.06
CA ASN A 2 -26.42 -53.11 -38.80
C ASN A 2 -27.06 -52.83 -37.43
N THR A 3 -27.46 -53.83 -36.65
CA THR A 3 -28.15 -53.60 -35.36
C THR A 3 -27.19 -53.27 -34.22
N LEU A 4 -25.96 -53.82 -34.26
CA LEU A 4 -24.94 -53.60 -33.23
C LEU A 4 -24.37 -52.17 -33.24
N PHE A 5 -24.31 -51.51 -34.42
CA PHE A 5 -23.87 -50.12 -34.56
C PHE A 5 -24.93 -49.09 -34.13
N ILE A 6 -26.22 -49.43 -34.20
CA ILE A 6 -27.30 -48.52 -33.80
C ILE A 6 -27.39 -48.42 -32.27
N ILE A 7 -27.21 -49.53 -31.56
CA ILE A 7 -27.29 -49.55 -30.09
C ILE A 7 -26.13 -48.76 -29.45
N THR A 8 -24.91 -48.84 -30.03
CA THR A 8 -23.74 -48.11 -29.52
C THR A 8 -23.81 -46.61 -29.78
N THR A 9 -24.33 -46.20 -30.93
CA THR A 9 -24.51 -44.78 -31.29
C THR A 9 -25.59 -44.09 -30.46
N VAL A 10 -26.70 -44.77 -30.16
CA VAL A 10 -27.75 -44.26 -29.26
C VAL A 10 -27.25 -44.13 -27.82
N GLY A 11 -26.49 -45.11 -27.32
CA GLY A 11 -25.89 -45.05 -25.98
C GLY A 11 -24.87 -43.91 -25.82
N LEU A 12 -24.05 -43.67 -26.84
CA LEU A 12 -23.08 -42.57 -26.84
C LEU A 12 -23.76 -41.19 -26.89
N ALA A 13 -24.87 -41.07 -27.64
CA ALA A 13 -25.68 -39.86 -27.69
C ALA A 13 -26.37 -39.53 -26.36
N ALA A 14 -26.84 -40.55 -25.62
CA ALA A 14 -27.42 -40.34 -24.29
C ALA A 14 -26.36 -39.88 -23.27
N LEU A 15 -25.15 -40.44 -23.33
CA LEU A 15 -24.04 -40.03 -22.47
C LEU A 15 -23.58 -38.59 -22.78
N SER A 16 -23.49 -38.23 -24.06
CA SER A 16 -23.11 -36.88 -24.48
C SER A 16 -24.17 -35.85 -24.10
N ALA A 17 -25.45 -36.19 -24.20
CA ALA A 17 -26.56 -35.34 -23.76
C ALA A 17 -26.53 -35.09 -22.25
N THR A 18 -26.33 -36.12 -21.42
CA THR A 18 -26.26 -35.95 -19.95
C THR A 18 -25.04 -35.12 -19.53
N LEU A 19 -23.89 -35.29 -20.19
CA LEU A 19 -22.71 -34.43 -20.01
C LEU A 19 -23.02 -32.98 -20.41
N PHE A 20 -23.70 -32.78 -21.54
CA PHE A 20 -24.07 -31.45 -22.02
C PHE A 20 -25.04 -30.74 -21.03
N PHE A 21 -26.03 -31.45 -20.50
CA PHE A 21 -26.94 -30.91 -19.48
C PHE A 21 -26.21 -30.58 -18.17
N LYS A 22 -25.32 -31.47 -17.69
CA LYS A 22 -24.47 -31.19 -16.53
C LYS A 22 -23.58 -29.97 -16.76
N LEU A 23 -23.01 -29.82 -17.95
CA LEU A 23 -22.18 -28.69 -18.31
C LEU A 23 -22.99 -27.39 -18.40
N LYS A 24 -24.20 -27.42 -18.96
CA LYS A 24 -25.12 -26.26 -19.01
C LYS A 24 -25.55 -25.84 -17.59
N LYS A 25 -25.85 -26.80 -16.71
CA LYS A 25 -26.18 -26.55 -15.31
C LYS A 25 -25.01 -25.93 -14.55
N ALA A 26 -23.81 -26.51 -14.68
CA ALA A 26 -22.60 -25.97 -14.07
C ALA A 26 -22.24 -24.57 -14.57
N ARG A 27 -22.49 -24.27 -15.86
CA ARG A 27 -22.35 -22.92 -16.41
C ARG A 27 -23.34 -21.94 -15.78
N ALA A 28 -24.61 -22.33 -15.63
CA ALA A 28 -25.62 -21.48 -14.99
C ALA A 28 -25.29 -21.20 -13.50
N GLU A 29 -24.79 -22.20 -12.77
CA GLU A 29 -24.34 -22.05 -11.39
C GLU A 29 -23.12 -21.10 -11.29
N ARG A 30 -22.17 -21.21 -12.22
CA ARG A 30 -21.04 -20.27 -12.30
C ARG A 30 -21.49 -18.84 -12.57
N ILE A 31 -22.46 -18.65 -13.48
CA ILE A 31 -23.03 -17.32 -13.78
C ILE A 31 -23.71 -16.74 -12.54
N ALA A 32 -24.55 -17.53 -11.86
CA ALA A 32 -25.22 -17.11 -10.63
C ALA A 32 -24.22 -16.81 -9.50
N LEU A 33 -23.11 -17.56 -9.40
CA LEU A 33 -22.03 -17.27 -8.46
C LEU A 33 -21.28 -15.99 -8.82
N THR A 34 -21.00 -15.73 -10.10
CA THR A 34 -20.35 -14.48 -10.53
C THR A 34 -21.23 -13.26 -10.28
N GLU A 35 -22.54 -13.39 -10.45
CA GLU A 35 -23.51 -12.34 -10.15
C GLU A 35 -23.62 -12.07 -8.64
N LYS A 36 -23.66 -13.13 -7.82
CA LYS A 36 -23.61 -12.97 -6.35
C LYS A 36 -22.29 -12.35 -5.90
N LEU A 37 -21.18 -12.72 -6.52
CA LEU A 37 -19.87 -12.19 -6.21
C LEU A 37 -19.75 -10.71 -6.60
N SER A 38 -20.29 -10.30 -7.76
CA SER A 38 -20.34 -8.88 -8.15
C SER A 38 -21.25 -8.06 -7.24
N LEU A 39 -22.38 -8.63 -6.80
CA LEU A 39 -23.26 -7.98 -5.82
C LEU A 39 -22.56 -7.80 -4.47
N VAL A 40 -21.90 -8.84 -3.95
CA VAL A 40 -21.13 -8.76 -2.70
C VAL A 40 -19.97 -7.76 -2.83
N GLN A 41 -19.29 -7.69 -3.97
CA GLN A 41 -18.27 -6.67 -4.23
C GLN A 41 -18.86 -5.26 -4.23
N SER A 42 -20.04 -5.06 -4.81
CA SER A 42 -20.75 -3.77 -4.80
C SER A 42 -21.20 -3.36 -3.40
N GLN A 43 -21.58 -4.34 -2.56
CA GLN A 43 -21.95 -4.12 -1.16
C GLN A 43 -20.71 -3.86 -0.30
N LEU A 44 -19.61 -4.57 -0.54
CA LEU A 44 -18.32 -4.34 0.12
C LEU A 44 -17.79 -2.93 -0.20
N ALA A 45 -17.94 -2.45 -1.43
CA ALA A 45 -17.61 -1.09 -1.81
C ALA A 45 -18.45 -0.03 -1.06
N LYS A 46 -19.71 -0.34 -0.71
CA LYS A 46 -20.59 0.53 0.09
C LYS A 46 -20.34 0.45 1.60
N LEU A 47 -19.75 -0.65 2.07
CA LEU A 47 -19.45 -0.90 3.50
C LEU A 47 -17.98 -0.64 3.86
N GLN A 48 -17.16 -0.19 2.91
CA GLN A 48 -15.87 0.39 3.27
C GLN A 48 -16.14 1.55 4.24
N PRO A 49 -15.66 1.48 5.51
CA PRO A 49 -15.63 2.68 6.36
C PRO A 49 -14.88 3.74 5.57
N PRO A 50 -15.21 5.04 5.70
CA PRO A 50 -14.71 6.11 4.85
C PRO A 50 -13.24 5.84 4.57
N GLN A 51 -12.99 5.35 3.35
CA GLN A 51 -11.66 5.42 2.78
C GLN A 51 -11.37 6.90 2.91
N ILE A 52 -10.26 7.25 3.58
CA ILE A 52 -9.79 8.63 3.59
C ILE A 52 -9.73 9.02 2.12
N SER A 53 -10.76 9.77 1.74
CA SER A 53 -11.04 10.11 0.38
C SER A 53 -9.96 11.13 0.07
N HIS A 54 -9.02 10.71 -0.77
CA HIS A 54 -8.50 11.61 -1.78
C HIS A 54 -9.68 12.03 -2.67
N THR A 55 -10.54 12.91 -2.14
CA THR A 55 -11.48 13.74 -2.88
C THR A 55 -10.93 15.14 -2.70
N SER A 56 -10.25 15.60 -3.75
CA SER A 56 -10.41 16.91 -4.35
C SER A 56 -11.10 17.95 -3.48
N VAL A 57 -10.34 18.55 -2.56
CA VAL A 57 -10.30 20.01 -2.57
C VAL A 57 -9.25 20.34 -3.61
N GLU A 58 -9.67 20.47 -4.87
CA GLU A 58 -8.89 21.18 -5.88
C GLU A 58 -9.09 22.67 -5.66
N GLU A 59 -8.57 23.14 -4.55
CA GLU A 59 -7.86 24.40 -4.53
C GLU A 59 -6.40 23.97 -4.41
N PRO A 60 -5.56 24.16 -5.44
CA PRO A 60 -4.13 24.07 -5.27
C PRO A 60 -3.80 25.02 -4.11
N LEU A 61 -3.44 24.47 -2.95
CA LEU A 61 -2.83 25.24 -1.87
C LEU A 61 -1.38 25.55 -2.28
N GLU A 62 -1.21 26.01 -3.51
CA GLU A 62 0.01 26.58 -4.05
C GLU A 62 0.28 27.84 -3.25
N GLY A 63 1.20 27.72 -2.29
CA GLY A 63 1.70 28.85 -1.51
C GLY A 63 1.38 28.81 -0.02
N ILE A 64 0.69 27.79 0.51
CA ILE A 64 0.51 27.68 1.96
C ILE A 64 1.60 26.81 2.56
N ASP A 65 2.59 27.46 3.16
CA ASP A 65 3.63 26.78 3.90
C ASP A 65 3.05 26.37 5.27
N TYR A 66 2.72 25.09 5.41
CA TYR A 66 2.18 24.52 6.66
C TYR A 66 3.16 24.59 7.82
N PHE A 67 4.44 24.73 7.52
CA PHE A 67 5.52 24.75 8.51
C PHE A 67 6.12 26.15 8.57
N LYS A 68 6.39 26.62 9.79
CA LYS A 68 7.05 27.91 10.01
C LYS A 68 8.46 27.94 9.42
N SER A 69 9.11 26.79 9.33
CA SER A 69 10.42 26.62 8.73
C SER A 69 10.65 25.19 8.25
N HIS A 70 11.67 25.01 7.41
CA HIS A 70 12.13 23.68 7.01
C HIS A 70 12.56 22.83 8.22
N LYS A 71 13.10 23.44 9.28
CA LYS A 71 13.50 22.72 10.49
C LYS A 71 12.29 22.17 11.24
N ASP A 72 11.22 22.95 11.34
CA ASP A 72 9.97 22.50 11.97
C ASP A 72 9.35 21.35 11.18
N LYS A 73 9.44 21.40 9.84
CA LYS A 73 9.05 20.27 8.98
C LYS A 73 9.87 19.02 9.30
N LEU A 74 11.20 19.13 9.41
CA LEU A 74 12.05 17.98 9.74
C LEU A 74 11.73 17.40 11.12
N MET A 75 11.51 18.24 12.12
CA MET A 75 11.13 17.78 13.47
C MET A 75 9.78 17.07 13.46
N PHE A 76 8.79 17.62 12.77
CA PHE A 76 7.50 16.96 12.57
C PHE A 76 7.65 15.59 11.90
N LEU A 77 8.45 15.51 10.83
CA LEU A 77 8.69 14.24 10.12
C LEU A 77 9.39 13.19 10.99
N LEU A 78 10.27 13.61 11.91
CA LEU A 78 10.97 12.71 12.82
C LEU A 78 10.04 12.21 13.94
N LEU A 79 9.15 13.05 14.46
CA LEU A 79 8.35 12.74 15.65
C LEU A 79 6.97 12.14 15.34
N GLU A 80 6.29 12.65 14.31
CA GLU A 80 4.87 12.35 14.06
C GLU A 80 4.65 11.40 12.87
N VAL A 81 5.69 11.18 12.05
CA VAL A 81 5.58 10.35 10.85
C VAL A 81 6.40 9.08 11.03
N ASP A 82 5.80 7.94 10.67
CA ASP A 82 6.41 6.63 10.84
C ASP A 82 6.63 5.85 9.54
N GLY A 83 7.51 4.85 9.67
CA GLY A 83 7.76 3.82 8.66
C GLY A 83 8.22 4.35 7.31
N LYS A 84 7.70 3.74 6.23
CA LYS A 84 8.11 4.02 4.85
C LYS A 84 7.88 5.47 4.45
N ARG A 85 6.79 6.09 4.93
CA ARG A 85 6.46 7.48 4.60
C ARG A 85 7.48 8.46 5.18
N ARG A 86 7.88 8.27 6.45
CA ARG A 86 8.98 9.04 7.05
C ARG A 86 10.25 8.90 6.24
N ASN A 87 10.62 7.67 5.90
CA ASN A 87 11.85 7.40 5.16
C ASN A 87 11.87 8.08 3.80
N GLN A 88 10.76 8.04 3.06
CA GLN A 88 10.62 8.74 1.79
C GLN A 88 10.76 10.26 1.95
N LEU A 89 10.09 10.84 2.95
CA LEU A 89 10.09 12.30 3.17
C LEU A 89 11.43 12.82 3.72
N LEU A 90 12.16 12.00 4.48
CA LEU A 90 13.51 12.30 4.98
C LEU A 90 14.62 11.94 3.98
N GLY A 91 14.27 11.37 2.82
CA GLY A 91 15.24 11.00 1.78
C GLY A 91 16.13 9.80 2.14
N ILE A 92 15.66 8.92 3.02
CA ILE A 92 16.36 7.68 3.36
C ILE A 92 16.26 6.72 2.17
N THR A 93 17.40 6.29 1.64
CA THR A 93 17.49 5.35 0.51
C THR A 93 18.12 4.03 0.94
N ALA A 94 17.86 2.97 0.16
CA ALA A 94 18.42 1.64 0.43
C ALA A 94 19.96 1.65 0.47
N ASN A 95 20.60 2.43 -0.39
CA ASN A 95 22.06 2.58 -0.41
C ASN A 95 22.66 3.02 0.93
N MET A 96 21.90 3.73 1.78
CA MET A 96 22.41 4.14 3.09
C MET A 96 22.61 2.97 4.06
N TYR A 97 21.94 1.84 3.83
CA TYR A 97 22.15 0.61 4.62
C TYR A 97 23.36 -0.20 4.13
N GLU A 98 23.81 0.04 2.89
CA GLU A 98 24.96 -0.66 2.30
C GLU A 98 26.25 0.17 2.42
N ASP A 99 26.13 1.50 2.33
CA ASP A 99 27.25 2.45 2.40
C ASP A 99 27.15 3.34 3.64
N SER A 100 28.02 3.06 4.62
CA SER A 100 28.12 3.83 5.86
C SER A 100 28.49 5.31 5.63
N GLN A 101 29.18 5.65 4.53
CA GLN A 101 29.51 7.05 4.21
C GLN A 101 28.26 7.81 3.75
N ALA A 102 27.40 7.15 2.96
CA ALA A 102 26.12 7.72 2.54
C ALA A 102 25.21 7.98 3.76
N ALA A 103 25.09 7.03 4.68
CA ALA A 103 24.34 7.20 5.92
C ALA A 103 24.91 8.35 6.77
N LYS A 104 26.24 8.41 6.94
CA LYS A 104 26.90 9.46 7.73
C LYS A 104 26.69 10.85 7.14
N LYS A 105 26.73 10.97 5.80
CA LYS A 105 26.47 12.24 5.11
C LYS A 105 25.03 12.70 5.31
N TRP A 106 24.07 11.78 5.15
CA TRP A 106 22.66 12.05 5.42
C TRP A 106 22.43 12.48 6.88
N TYR A 107 22.95 11.71 7.83
CA TYR A 107 22.84 11.99 9.26
C TYR A 107 23.42 13.37 9.59
N LYS A 108 24.65 13.67 9.16
CA LYS A 108 25.30 14.97 9.41
C LYS A 108 24.47 16.14 8.87
N SER A 109 23.86 15.97 7.68
CA SER A 109 23.01 16.99 7.06
C SER A 109 21.77 17.30 7.92
N LEU A 110 21.08 16.27 8.41
CA LEU A 110 19.90 16.44 9.27
C LEU A 110 20.28 16.93 10.66
N SER A 111 21.33 16.38 11.27
CA SER A 111 21.83 16.77 12.59
C SER A 111 22.10 18.26 12.67
N MET A 112 22.72 18.86 11.64
CA MET A 112 22.97 20.31 11.62
C MET A 112 21.69 21.17 11.64
N GLN A 113 20.53 20.61 11.31
CA GLN A 113 19.26 21.31 11.23
C GLN A 113 18.39 21.09 12.45
N VAL A 114 18.40 19.87 13.02
CA VAL A 114 17.53 19.50 14.14
C VAL A 114 18.24 19.47 15.51
N HIS A 115 19.57 19.69 15.58
CA HIS A 115 20.30 19.68 16.85
C HIS A 115 19.71 20.67 17.87
N PRO A 116 19.57 20.29 19.16
CA PRO A 116 19.02 21.16 20.20
C PRO A 116 19.80 22.47 20.36
N ASP A 117 21.14 22.45 20.36
CA ASP A 117 21.96 23.67 20.46
C ASP A 117 21.70 24.69 19.34
N LYS A 118 21.26 24.23 18.16
CA LYS A 118 20.95 25.10 17.02
C LYS A 118 19.48 25.54 16.97
N ASN A 119 18.66 25.01 17.87
CA ASN A 119 17.23 25.29 18.00
C ASN A 119 16.88 25.54 19.48
N PRO A 120 17.49 26.55 20.12
CA PRO A 120 17.24 26.84 21.52
C PRO A 120 15.78 27.21 21.75
N GLY A 121 15.19 26.71 22.84
CA GLY A 121 13.79 26.96 23.20
C GLY A 121 12.77 26.05 22.50
N ASN A 122 13.19 25.12 21.64
CA ASN A 122 12.32 24.09 21.10
C ASN A 122 12.42 22.80 21.91
N GLU A 123 11.40 22.49 22.72
CA GLU A 123 11.33 21.31 23.58
C GLU A 123 11.38 19.98 22.81
N ASN A 124 10.97 20.00 21.54
CA ASN A 124 10.93 18.83 20.68
C ASN A 124 12.26 18.57 19.97
N ALA A 125 13.21 19.51 20.00
CA ALA A 125 14.49 19.37 19.31
C ALA A 125 15.31 18.20 19.83
N ALA A 126 15.36 18.02 21.16
CA ALA A 126 16.06 16.90 21.77
C ALA A 126 15.44 15.55 21.35
N LYS A 127 14.11 15.42 21.46
CA LYS A 127 13.38 14.21 21.05
C LYS A 127 13.57 13.88 19.56
N ALA A 128 13.51 14.90 18.70
CA ALA A 128 13.71 14.72 17.26
C ALA A 128 15.15 14.28 16.96
N PHE A 129 16.13 14.84 17.65
CA PHE A 129 17.54 14.47 17.51
C PHE A 129 17.80 13.03 17.99
N ASP A 130 17.21 12.61 19.10
CA ASP A 130 17.29 11.23 19.58
C ASP A 130 16.68 10.26 18.57
N LYS A 131 15.55 10.62 17.95
CA LYS A 131 14.94 9.80 16.91
C LYS A 131 15.83 9.71 15.66
N LEU A 132 16.50 10.80 15.29
CA LEU A 132 17.48 10.80 14.21
C LEU A 132 18.66 9.87 14.53
N ASN A 133 19.15 9.87 15.77
CA ASN A 133 20.20 8.94 16.22
C ASN A 133 19.76 7.48 16.10
N GLU A 134 18.55 7.17 16.55
CA GLU A 134 17.98 5.82 16.45
C GLU A 134 17.94 5.34 15.00
N LEU A 135 17.47 6.19 14.08
CA LEU A 135 17.42 5.87 12.64
C LEU A 135 18.82 5.63 12.06
N TYR A 136 19.79 6.47 12.42
CA TYR A 136 21.16 6.32 11.96
C TYR A 136 21.80 5.03 12.50
N THR A 137 21.62 4.73 13.79
CA THR A 137 22.09 3.48 14.39
C THR A 137 21.51 2.29 13.64
N MET A 138 20.21 2.27 13.33
CA MET A 138 19.59 1.19 12.56
C MET A 138 20.16 1.01 11.15
N MET A 139 20.76 2.04 10.54
CA MET A 139 21.43 1.92 9.24
C MET A 139 22.85 1.35 9.34
N THR A 140 23.48 1.49 10.51
CA THR A 140 24.88 1.10 10.74
C THR A 140 25.05 -0.12 11.64
N LEU A 141 23.94 -0.77 12.04
CA LEU A 141 23.93 -2.06 12.74
C LEU A 141 24.41 -3.18 11.81
#